data_AF-A0A440A8C0-F1
#
_entry.id   AF-A0A440A8C0-F1
#
_cell.length_a   1.000
_cell.length_b   1.000
_cell.length_c   1.000
_cell.angle_alpha   90.00
_cell.angle_beta   90.00
_cell.angle_gamma   90.00
#
_symmetry.space_group_name_H-M   'P 1'
#
loop_
_entity.id
_entity.type
_entity.pdbx_description
1 polymer ?
#
loop_
_entity_poly.entity_id
_entity_poly.type
_entity_poly.pdbx_seq_one_letter_code
_entity_poly.pdbx_strand_id
1 'polypeptide(L)' 'MTEQTIRATITIVEAAHRLGIGRNQAYEAAKRGEIPSIKIGKRLLVPKAAFDKLLNGEAA' A
#
# COMPACT_ATOMS: atom_id res chain seq x y z
N MET A 1 -23.19 -4.32 -15.99
CA MET A 1 -23.01 -4.51 -14.53
C MET A 1 -21.56 -4.96 -14.34
N THR A 2 -20.64 -4.03 -14.11
CA THR A 2 -19.22 -4.38 -13.95
C THR A 2 -19.02 -4.90 -12.54
N GLU A 3 -18.77 -6.20 -12.41
CA GLU A 3 -18.27 -6.81 -11.17
C GLU A 3 -16.97 -6.09 -10.78
N GLN A 4 -17.05 -5.16 -9.83
CA GLN A 4 -15.86 -4.66 -9.16
C GLN A 4 -15.35 -5.79 -8.28
N THR A 5 -14.39 -6.56 -8.78
CA THR A 5 -13.54 -7.38 -7.92
C THR A 5 -12.87 -6.41 -6.94
N ILE A 6 -13.37 -6.33 -5.71
CA ILE A 6 -12.81 -5.47 -4.66
C ILE A 6 -11.40 -5.99 -4.37
N ARG A 7 -10.40 -5.41 -5.05
CA ARG A 7 -9.01 -5.69 -4.74
C ARG A 7 -8.71 -5.06 -3.40
N ALA A 8 -8.69 -5.89 -2.36
CA ALA A 8 -8.34 -5.48 -1.01
C ALA A 8 -6.85 -5.06 -0.88
N THR A 9 -6.06 -5.25 -1.94
CA THR A 9 -4.64 -4.89 -1.99
C THR A 9 -4.31 -4.06 -3.24
N ILE A 10 -3.42 -3.08 -3.05
CA ILE A 10 -2.80 -2.27 -4.10
C ILE A 10 -1.30 -2.60 -4.20
N THR A 11 -0.63 -2.18 -5.26
CA THR A 11 0.82 -2.35 -5.38
C THR A 11 1.56 -1.23 -4.62
N ILE A 12 2.85 -1.42 -4.34
CA ILE A 12 3.67 -0.35 -3.78
C ILE A 12 3.72 0.88 -4.68
N VAL A 13 3.75 0.68 -6.00
CA VAL A 13 3.78 1.80 -6.96
C VAL A 13 2.48 2.61 -6.89
N GLU A 14 1.35 1.92 -6.79
CA GLU A 14 0.04 2.57 -6.61
C GLU A 14 -0.03 3.32 -5.27
N ALA A 15 0.46 2.71 -4.18
CA ALA A 15 0.56 3.37 -2.89
C ALA A 15 1.48 4.60 -2.95
N ALA A 16 2.60 4.52 -3.68
CA ALA A 16 3.53 5.63 -3.89
C ALA A 16 2.85 6.82 -4.56
N HIS A 17 2.08 6.56 -5.63
CA HIS A 17 1.32 7.59 -6.34
C HIS A 17 0.27 8.24 -5.44
N ARG A 18 -0.43 7.45 -4.61
CA ARG A 18 -1.42 7.97 -3.65
C ARG A 18 -0.81 8.79 -2.52
N LEU A 19 0.39 8.42 -2.07
CA LEU A 19 1.15 9.18 -1.07
C LEU A 19 1.89 10.39 -1.67
N GLY A 20 1.99 10.50 -2.99
CA GLY A 20 2.79 11.54 -3.65
C GLY A 20 4.30 11.37 -3.49
N ILE A 21 4.78 10.16 -3.19
CA ILE A 21 6.21 9.86 -3.00
C ILE A 21 6.80 9.10 -4.20
N GLY A 22 8.11 9.22 -4.37
CA GLY A 22 8.84 8.46 -5.40
C GLY A 22 8.79 6.94 -5.15
N ARG A 23 8.83 6.15 -6.22
CA ARG A 23 8.81 4.67 -6.16
C ARG A 23 9.85 4.10 -5.20
N ASN A 24 11.08 4.59 -5.25
CA ASN A 24 12.15 4.14 -4.35
C ASN A 24 11.83 4.44 -2.89
N GLN A 25 11.29 5.64 -2.60
CA GLN A 25 10.88 5.99 -1.24
C GLN A 25 9.76 5.07 -0.74
N ALA A 26 8.80 4.70 -1.60
CA ALA A 26 7.74 3.77 -1.22
C ALA A 26 8.26 2.36 -0.93
N TYR A 27 9.24 1.86 -1.70
CA TYR A 27 9.89 0.58 -1.40
C TYR A 27 10.69 0.61 -0.10
N GLU A 28 11.42 1.70 0.15
CA GLU A 28 12.15 1.89 1.41
C GLU A 28 11.20 2.02 2.60
N ALA A 29 10.12 2.79 2.49
CA ALA A 29 9.11 2.94 3.53
C ALA A 29 8.38 1.61 3.81
N ALA A 30 8.09 0.82 2.77
CA ALA A 30 7.56 -0.53 2.92
C ALA A 30 8.56 -1.48 3.62
N LYS A 31 9.85 -1.33 3.34
CA LYS A 31 10.93 -2.09 4.00
C LYS A 31 11.15 -1.66 5.46
N ARG A 32 10.95 -0.37 5.77
CA ARG A 32 10.99 0.21 7.13
C ARG A 32 9.75 -0.12 7.96
N GLY A 33 8.68 -0.59 7.32
CA GLY A 33 7.40 -0.85 7.98
C GLY A 33 6.52 0.39 8.16
N GLU A 34 6.91 1.52 7.57
CA GLU A 34 6.12 2.75 7.55
C GLU A 34 4.89 2.59 6.65
N ILE A 35 5.04 1.91 5.50
CA ILE A 35 3.90 1.57 4.64
C ILE A 35 3.46 0.14 4.96
N PRO A 36 2.18 -0.09 5.31
CA PRO A 36 1.67 -1.42 5.57
C PRO A 36 1.74 -2.25 4.29
N SER A 37 2.64 -3.24 4.28
CA SER A 37 2.84 -4.10 3.12
C SER A 37 2.90 -5.57 3.54
N ILE A 38 2.30 -6.42 2.72
CA ILE A 38 2.26 -7.87 2.85
C ILE A 38 3.08 -8.46 1.70
N LYS A 39 4.08 -9.25 2.04
CA LYS A 39 4.86 -10.01 1.07
C LYS A 39 4.21 -11.36 0.82
N ILE A 40 3.71 -11.58 -0.40
CA ILE A 40 3.17 -12.86 -0.84
C ILE A 40 4.10 -13.44 -1.90
N GLY A 41 4.94 -14.39 -1.49
CA GLY A 41 6.00 -14.96 -2.33
C GLY A 41 6.99 -13.89 -2.82
N LYS A 42 6.99 -13.65 -4.14
CA LYS A 42 7.83 -12.62 -4.79
C LYS A 42 7.15 -11.25 -4.93
N ARG A 43 5.86 -11.14 -4.58
CA ARG A 43 5.07 -9.91 -4.73
C ARG A 43 4.95 -9.19 -3.40
N LEU A 44 5.02 -7.86 -3.46
CA LEU A 44 4.80 -6.99 -2.32
C LEU A 44 3.51 -6.20 -2.57
N LEU A 45 2.53 -6.40 -1.71
CA LEU A 45 1.17 -5.89 -1.84
C LEU A 45 0.83 -5.03 -0.62
N VAL A 46 0.21 -3.89 -0.83
CA VAL A 46 -0.22 -2.97 0.22
C VAL A 46 -1.70 -3.19 0.47
N PRO A 47 -2.13 -3.62 1.67
CA PRO A 47 -3.55 -3.74 1.99
C PRO A 47 -4.21 -2.37 1.98
N LYS A 48 -5.24 -2.21 1.16
CA LYS A 48 -5.97 -0.95 1.04
C LYS A 48 -6.54 -0.51 2.39
N ALA A 49 -7.12 -1.43 3.16
CA ALA A 49 -7.67 -1.11 4.48
C ALA A 49 -6.62 -0.57 5.47
N ALA A 50 -5.40 -1.14 5.47
CA ALA A 50 -4.33 -0.66 6.34
C ALA A 50 -3.76 0.68 5.84
N PHE A 51 -3.65 0.84 4.52
CA PHE A 51 -3.20 2.06 3.89
C PHE A 51 -4.17 3.23 4.13
N ASP A 52 -5.48 2.98 4.01
CA ASP A 52 -6.51 3.99 4.30
C ASP A 52 -6.48 4.40 5.79
N LYS A 53 -6.26 3.46 6.71
CA LYS A 53 -6.05 3.79 8.14
C LYS A 53 -4.82 4.67 8.39
N LEU A 54 -3.72 4.39 7.69
CA LEU A 54 -2.52 5.21 7.75
C LEU A 54 -2.79 6.62 7.24
N LEU A 55 -3.48 6.76 6.10
CA LEU A 55 -3.87 8.04 5.52
C LEU A 55 -4.80 8.84 6.43
N ASN A 56 -5.67 8.15 7.17
CA ASN A 56 -6.58 8.77 8.14
C ASN A 56 -5.86 9.20 9.44
N GLY A 57 -4.56 8.92 9.59
CA GLY A 57 -3.79 9.28 10.78
C GLY A 57 -4.03 8.38 11.99
N GLU A 58 -4.63 7.20 11.82
CA GLU A 58 -4.88 6.22 12.89
C GLU A 58 -3.66 5.33 13.19
N ALA A 59 -2.49 5.66 12.64
CA ALA A 59 -1.24 5.00 13.00
C ALA A 59 -0.79 5.50 14.38
N ALA A 60 -1.17 4.75 15.42
CA ALA A 60 -0.73 4.93 16.79
C ALA A 60 0.68 4.36 17.02
#